data_AF-A0A3G2T638-F1
#
_entry.id   AF-A0A3G2T638-F1
#
_cell.length_a   1.000
_cell.length_b   1.000
_cell.length_c   1.000
_cell.angle_alpha   90.00
_cell.angle_beta   90.00
_cell.angle_gamma   90.00
#
_symmetry.space_group_name_H-M   'P 1'
#
loop_
_entity.id
_entity.type
_entity.pdbx_description
1 polymer ?
#
loop_
_entity_poly.entity_id
_entity_poly.type
_entity_poly.pdbx_seq_one_letter_code
_entity_poly.pdbx_strand_id
1 'polypeptide(L)'
;MTEPITSLTLFALRPIFAEVAKNINTFLSNEFKKRWNLKNYSIDNIQLIDSIEKIGLVKTLFTGADKPVDINSFFYLPWVTTKNGITKIKSLNEIPTEHSVLVEATVGQGKSILMRYLALQEPEKNKRIPIFIELKNISKEKNLNQLIKDKIISWTSDITDEQIKYILQSGKVSLFLDAFDEISKDYVLDTFSTIECFALDYKDLKLIVSSRPDHDIKFSNYFEAFSVNPYDENDQKELINILVPDSDNRKILISSIENSTPEIKNILTTPLMIGLYIKKFNIDFTPPENLTSFYKNLFEVVAKLSLKSKHVFFSELV
;
A
#
# COMPACT_ATOMS: atom_id res chain seq x y z
N MET A 1 -7.87 -10.92 -23.74
CA MET A 1 -8.64 -9.72 -23.37
C MET A 1 -8.84 -9.77 -21.87
N THR A 2 -7.93 -9.16 -21.11
CA THR A 2 -8.13 -8.87 -19.69
C THR A 2 -9.06 -7.67 -19.62
N GLU A 3 -10.23 -7.82 -18.99
CA GLU A 3 -11.09 -6.68 -18.69
C GLU A 3 -10.26 -5.63 -17.95
N PRO A 4 -10.33 -4.34 -18.32
CA PRO A 4 -9.75 -3.30 -17.49
C PRO A 4 -10.46 -3.43 -16.14
N ILE A 5 -9.68 -3.61 -15.07
CA ILE A 5 -10.21 -3.44 -13.72
C ILE A 5 -10.68 -1.99 -13.69
N THR A 6 -11.99 -1.76 -13.85
CA THR A 6 -12.62 -0.46 -13.61
C THR A 6 -12.52 -0.22 -12.12
N SER A 7 -11.34 0.19 -11.67
CA SER A 7 -11.14 0.65 -10.30
C SER A 7 -11.97 1.91 -10.14
N LEU A 8 -13.01 1.81 -9.31
CA LEU A 8 -13.81 2.95 -8.91
C LEU A 8 -12.89 4.04 -8.37
N THR A 9 -13.08 5.27 -8.83
CA THR A 9 -12.36 6.42 -8.27
C THR A 9 -12.69 6.56 -6.78
N LEU A 10 -11.83 7.20 -5.99
CA LEU A 10 -12.12 7.48 -4.58
C LEU A 10 -13.45 8.21 -4.40
N PHE A 11 -13.79 9.10 -5.34
CA PHE A 11 -15.10 9.77 -5.37
C PHE A 11 -16.27 8.79 -5.47
N ALA A 12 -16.16 7.76 -6.32
CA ALA A 12 -17.17 6.73 -6.46
C ALA A 12 -17.22 5.75 -5.28
N LEU A 13 -16.12 5.59 -4.52
CA LEU A 13 -16.06 4.76 -3.31
C LEU A 13 -16.61 5.47 -2.06
N ARG A 14 -16.64 6.81 -2.04
CA ARG A 14 -17.09 7.60 -0.87
C ARG A 14 -18.45 7.19 -0.30
N PRO A 15 -19.50 6.91 -1.11
CA PRO A 15 -20.79 6.43 -0.57
C PRO A 15 -20.68 5.09 0.15
N ILE A 16 -19.83 4.18 -0.35
CA ILE A 16 -19.58 2.87 0.26
C ILE A 16 -18.87 3.05 1.61
N PHE A 17 -17.86 3.93 1.66
CA PHE A 17 -17.17 4.27 2.90
C PHE A 17 -18.14 4.84 3.95
N ALA A 18 -19.06 5.71 3.53
CA ALA A 18 -20.06 6.29 4.41
C ALA A 18 -21.03 5.25 4.99
N GLU A 19 -21.47 4.29 4.18
CA GLU A 19 -22.33 3.20 4.63
C GLU A 19 -21.62 2.31 5.67
N VAL A 20 -20.38 1.91 5.39
CA VAL A 20 -19.59 1.06 6.30
C VAL A 20 -19.28 1.79 7.60
N ALA A 21 -18.88 3.07 7.53
CA ALA A 21 -18.65 3.90 8.71
C ALA A 21 -19.90 3.99 9.59
N LYS A 22 -21.08 4.24 9.00
CA LYS A 22 -22.36 4.29 9.72
C LYS A 22 -22.69 2.96 10.40
N ASN A 23 -22.52 1.84 9.70
CA ASN A 23 -22.81 0.51 10.23
C ASN A 23 -21.88 0.16 11.41
N ILE A 24 -20.59 0.47 11.29
CA ILE A 24 -19.60 0.21 12.35
C ILE A 24 -19.79 1.14 13.54
N ASN A 25 -20.13 2.41 13.32
CA ASN A 25 -20.50 3.33 14.40
C ASN A 25 -21.71 2.79 15.19
N THR A 26 -22.75 2.36 14.49
CA THR A 26 -23.95 1.78 15.13
C THR A 26 -23.58 0.55 15.97
N PHE A 27 -22.75 -0.34 15.43
CA PHE A 27 -22.26 -1.52 16.15
C PHE A 27 -21.45 -1.14 17.40
N LEU A 28 -20.43 -0.29 17.25
CA LEU A 28 -19.54 0.08 18.35
C LEU A 28 -20.26 0.89 19.43
N SER A 29 -21.10 1.87 19.09
CA SER A 29 -21.90 2.61 20.08
C SER A 29 -22.81 1.71 20.90
N ASN A 30 -23.43 0.70 20.28
CA ASN A 30 -24.28 -0.27 20.99
C ASN A 30 -23.46 -1.12 21.98
N GLU A 31 -22.33 -1.66 21.53
CA GLU A 31 -21.45 -2.47 22.37
C GLU A 31 -20.81 -1.65 23.48
N PHE A 32 -20.47 -0.38 23.21
CA PHE A 32 -19.83 0.49 24.18
C PHE A 32 -20.79 0.93 25.28
N LYS A 33 -22.04 1.24 24.91
CA LYS A 33 -23.11 1.49 25.86
C LYS A 33 -23.37 0.28 26.74
N LYS A 34 -23.35 -0.93 26.17
CA LYS A 34 -23.58 -2.19 26.90
C LYS A 34 -22.45 -2.53 27.87
N ARG A 35 -21.19 -2.36 27.46
CA ARG A 35 -20.01 -2.80 28.21
C ARG A 35 -19.47 -1.76 29.18
N TRP A 36 -19.47 -0.48 28.80
CA TRP A 36 -18.87 0.62 29.59
C TRP A 36 -19.89 1.69 30.00
N ASN A 37 -21.19 1.50 29.74
CA ASN A 37 -22.25 2.48 30.03
C ASN A 37 -21.98 3.87 29.41
N LEU A 38 -21.26 3.91 28.29
CA LEU A 38 -20.93 5.13 27.58
C LEU A 38 -22.09 5.56 26.69
N LYS A 39 -22.84 6.56 27.16
CA LYS A 39 -24.01 7.07 26.44
C LYS A 39 -23.65 7.96 25.24
N ASN A 40 -22.43 8.50 25.21
CA ASN A 40 -22.01 9.52 24.24
C ASN A 40 -20.85 9.08 23.33
N TYR A 41 -20.63 7.77 23.14
CA TYR A 41 -19.62 7.32 22.18
C TYR A 41 -20.12 7.52 20.74
N SER A 42 -19.41 8.34 19.97
CA SER A 42 -19.68 8.57 18.56
C SER A 42 -18.40 8.50 17.75
N ILE A 43 -18.47 7.81 16.62
CA ILE A 43 -17.50 7.93 15.54
C ILE A 43 -17.84 9.18 14.73
N ASP A 44 -16.85 10.05 14.52
CA ASP A 44 -16.95 11.09 13.51
C ASP A 44 -16.81 10.43 12.14
N ASN A 45 -17.96 10.10 11.55
CA ASN A 45 -18.01 9.43 10.25
C ASN A 45 -17.31 10.25 9.16
N ILE A 46 -17.31 11.59 9.24
CA ILE A 46 -16.66 12.43 8.22
C ILE A 46 -15.15 12.27 8.33
N GLN A 47 -14.59 12.39 9.54
CA GLN A 47 -13.16 12.19 9.76
C GLN A 47 -12.71 10.77 9.44
N LEU A 48 -13.54 9.76 9.74
CA LEU A 48 -13.27 8.37 9.38
C LEU A 48 -13.21 8.20 7.85
N ILE A 49 -14.23 8.68 7.12
CA ILE A 49 -14.26 8.61 5.65
C ILE A 49 -13.04 9.33 5.07
N ASP A 50 -12.75 10.54 5.53
CA ASP A 50 -11.59 11.31 5.06
C ASP A 50 -10.27 10.58 5.36
N SER A 51 -10.18 9.86 6.48
CA SER A 51 -9.01 9.04 6.82
C SER A 51 -8.81 7.87 5.85
N ILE A 52 -9.90 7.23 5.42
CA ILE A 52 -9.87 6.14 4.43
C ILE A 52 -9.52 6.69 3.05
N GLU A 53 -10.13 7.80 2.63
CA GLU A 53 -9.82 8.45 1.35
C GLU A 53 -8.34 8.85 1.26
N LYS A 54 -7.76 9.36 2.37
CA LYS A 54 -6.34 9.71 2.45
C LYS A 54 -5.40 8.52 2.22
N ILE A 55 -5.83 7.28 2.46
CA ILE A 55 -5.02 6.08 2.17
C ILE A 55 -4.75 6.00 0.67
N GLY A 56 -5.73 6.35 -0.16
CA GLY A 56 -5.66 6.29 -1.62
C GLY A 56 -5.06 7.52 -2.31
N LEU A 57 -4.73 8.57 -1.55
CA LEU A 57 -4.10 9.77 -2.09
C LEU A 57 -2.60 9.72 -1.88
N VAL A 58 -1.84 9.61 -2.98
CA VAL A 58 -0.39 9.42 -2.93
C VAL A 58 0.33 10.38 -3.85
N LYS A 59 1.52 10.81 -3.44
CA LYS A 59 2.45 11.54 -4.31
C LYS A 59 3.39 10.54 -4.93
N THR A 60 3.55 10.59 -6.25
CA THR A 60 4.41 9.67 -6.99
C THR A 60 5.36 10.44 -7.89
N LEU A 61 6.45 9.79 -8.30
CA LEU A 61 7.36 10.38 -9.28
C LEU A 61 6.69 10.68 -10.61
N PHE A 62 5.75 9.82 -10.98
CA PHE A 62 5.02 9.89 -12.23
C PHE A 62 4.26 11.22 -12.36
N THR A 63 3.65 11.70 -11.27
CA THR A 63 2.87 12.95 -11.25
C THR A 63 3.70 14.18 -10.87
N GLY A 64 5.03 14.03 -10.79
CA GLY A 64 5.95 15.10 -10.40
C GLY A 64 5.94 15.42 -8.90
N ALA A 65 5.21 14.68 -8.07
CA ALA A 65 5.06 14.89 -6.63
C ALA A 65 4.48 16.27 -6.20
N ASP A 66 3.90 17.03 -7.13
CA ASP A 66 3.35 18.36 -6.85
C ASP A 66 2.04 18.30 -6.07
N LYS A 67 1.15 17.37 -6.47
CA LYS A 67 -0.14 17.10 -5.83
C LYS A 67 -0.33 15.60 -5.60
N PRO A 68 -1.05 15.21 -4.52
CA PRO A 68 -1.51 13.84 -4.39
C PRO A 68 -2.44 13.47 -5.55
N VAL A 69 -2.37 12.21 -5.97
CA VAL A 69 -3.27 11.61 -6.97
C VAL A 69 -3.93 10.36 -6.42
N ASP A 70 -5.09 10.04 -6.98
CA ASP A 70 -5.82 8.81 -6.67
C ASP A 70 -5.00 7.60 -7.15
N ILE A 71 -4.73 6.67 -6.25
CA ILE A 71 -4.03 5.41 -6.53
C ILE A 71 -4.66 4.64 -7.68
N ASN A 72 -5.98 4.67 -7.81
CA ASN A 72 -6.72 3.97 -8.86
C ASN A 72 -6.44 4.54 -10.25
N SER A 73 -5.89 5.75 -10.38
CA SER A 73 -5.58 6.35 -11.68
C SER A 73 -4.29 5.82 -12.30
N PHE A 74 -3.45 5.12 -11.54
CA PHE A 74 -2.13 4.69 -12.02
C PHE A 74 -1.70 3.29 -11.54
N PHE A 75 -2.42 2.69 -10.60
CA PHE A 75 -2.06 1.40 -10.04
C PHE A 75 -2.27 0.26 -11.04
N TYR A 76 -1.21 -0.52 -11.26
CA TYR A 76 -1.27 -1.81 -11.92
C TYR A 76 -1.22 -2.92 -10.87
N LEU A 77 -2.18 -3.85 -10.90
CA LEU A 77 -2.23 -4.96 -9.95
C LEU A 77 -1.19 -6.03 -10.32
N PRO A 78 -0.15 -6.26 -9.50
CA PRO A 78 0.92 -7.18 -9.81
C PRO A 78 0.52 -8.64 -9.61
N TRP A 79 1.25 -9.54 -10.25
CA TRP A 79 1.24 -10.96 -9.90
C TRP A 79 1.96 -11.18 -8.58
N VAL A 80 1.46 -12.12 -7.79
CA VAL A 80 2.06 -12.54 -6.53
C VAL A 80 2.20 -14.05 -6.50
N THR A 81 3.23 -14.52 -5.81
CA THR A 81 3.44 -15.94 -5.51
C THR A 81 2.96 -16.22 -4.10
N THR A 82 2.01 -17.14 -3.98
CA THR A 82 1.46 -17.65 -2.71
C THR A 82 1.81 -19.14 -2.56
N LYS A 83 1.51 -19.75 -1.40
CA LYS A 83 1.61 -21.21 -1.22
C LYS A 83 0.79 -22.03 -2.24
N ASN A 84 -0.26 -21.44 -2.81
CA ASN A 84 -1.16 -22.11 -3.76
C ASN A 84 -0.84 -21.78 -5.23
N GLY A 85 0.26 -21.08 -5.49
CA GLY A 85 0.69 -20.70 -6.83
C GLY A 85 0.61 -19.20 -7.10
N ILE A 86 0.74 -18.85 -8.38
CA ILE A 86 0.81 -17.46 -8.86
C ILE A 86 -0.60 -16.95 -9.15
N THR A 87 -0.95 -15.79 -8.60
CA THR A 87 -2.27 -15.16 -8.78
C THR A 87 -2.19 -13.63 -8.65
N LYS A 88 -3.30 -12.95 -8.87
CA LYS A 88 -3.47 -11.53 -8.50
C LYS A 88 -4.45 -11.44 -7.34
N ILE A 89 -4.07 -10.75 -6.26
CA ILE A 89 -4.93 -10.59 -5.06
C ILE A 89 -5.66 -9.25 -5.15
N LYS A 90 -6.98 -9.28 -5.32
CA LYS A 90 -7.84 -8.08 -5.34
C LYS A 90 -8.50 -7.80 -4.00
N SER A 91 -8.44 -8.73 -3.05
CA SER A 91 -9.03 -8.61 -1.72
C SER A 91 -8.28 -9.49 -0.73
N LEU A 92 -8.18 -9.08 0.53
CA LEU A 92 -7.57 -9.92 1.56
C LEU A 92 -8.33 -11.23 1.81
N ASN A 93 -9.64 -11.27 1.57
CA ASN A 93 -10.42 -12.50 1.70
C ASN A 93 -10.15 -13.51 0.56
N GLU A 94 -9.44 -13.11 -0.51
CA GLU A 94 -8.98 -14.03 -1.55
C GLU A 94 -7.71 -14.79 -1.12
N ILE A 95 -7.11 -14.42 0.01
CA ILE A 95 -5.92 -15.08 0.56
C ILE A 95 -6.40 -16.24 1.45
N PRO A 96 -6.18 -17.50 1.04
CA PRO A 96 -6.66 -18.68 1.78
C PRO A 96 -5.74 -18.99 2.96
N THR A 97 -5.78 -18.13 3.98
CA THR A 97 -5.00 -18.27 5.20
C THR A 97 -5.77 -17.87 6.46
N GLU A 98 -5.54 -18.62 7.52
CA GLU A 98 -5.97 -18.30 8.89
C GLU A 98 -4.90 -17.49 9.64
N HIS A 99 -3.71 -17.34 9.05
CA HIS A 99 -2.60 -16.58 9.62
C HIS A 99 -2.72 -15.08 9.30
N SER A 100 -1.89 -14.28 9.98
CA SER A 100 -1.65 -12.90 9.54
C SER A 100 -0.89 -12.91 8.22
N VAL A 101 -1.01 -11.84 7.45
CA VAL A 101 -0.48 -11.79 6.08
C VAL A 101 0.82 -11.00 6.05
N LEU A 102 1.87 -11.57 5.46
CA LEU A 102 3.11 -10.86 5.15
C LEU A 102 3.20 -10.62 3.64
N VAL A 103 3.26 -9.35 3.24
CA VAL A 103 3.48 -8.92 1.86
C VAL A 103 4.96 -8.67 1.65
N GLU A 104 5.62 -9.57 0.93
CA GLU A 104 7.05 -9.42 0.60
C GLU A 104 7.22 -8.79 -0.78
N ALA A 105 8.04 -7.75 -0.85
CA ALA A 105 8.36 -7.11 -2.13
C ALA A 105 9.76 -6.51 -2.09
N THR A 106 10.46 -6.58 -3.22
CA THR A 106 11.78 -5.94 -3.38
C THR A 106 11.63 -4.44 -3.65
N VAL A 107 12.77 -3.74 -3.73
CA VAL A 107 12.81 -2.29 -3.94
C VAL A 107 12.05 -1.86 -5.20
N GLY A 108 11.23 -0.82 -5.09
CA GLY A 108 10.52 -0.25 -6.22
C GLY A 108 9.37 -1.10 -6.76
N GLN A 109 9.04 -2.23 -6.13
CA GLN A 109 7.93 -3.11 -6.54
C GLN A 109 6.54 -2.59 -6.21
N GLY A 110 6.45 -1.42 -5.56
CA GLY A 110 5.16 -0.83 -5.20
C GLY A 110 4.51 -1.49 -3.98
N LYS A 111 5.30 -2.01 -3.04
CA LYS A 111 4.85 -2.59 -1.75
C LYS A 111 3.79 -1.73 -1.05
N SER A 112 4.12 -0.47 -0.78
CA SER A 112 3.21 0.49 -0.14
C SER A 112 1.98 0.81 -0.98
N ILE A 113 2.11 0.79 -2.30
CA ILE A 113 0.99 1.03 -3.23
C ILE A 113 0.03 -0.18 -3.19
N LEU A 114 0.54 -1.42 -3.24
CA LEU A 114 -0.27 -2.62 -3.08
C LEU A 114 -0.97 -2.66 -1.71
N MET A 115 -0.27 -2.31 -0.63
CA MET A 115 -0.85 -2.23 0.71
C MET A 115 -2.00 -1.22 0.78
N ARG A 116 -1.82 -0.03 0.21
CA ARG A 116 -2.87 1.00 0.13
C ARG A 116 -4.05 0.56 -0.73
N TYR A 117 -3.78 -0.07 -1.87
CA TYR A 117 -4.82 -0.64 -2.72
C TYR A 117 -5.67 -1.64 -1.92
N LEU A 118 -5.04 -2.65 -1.31
CA LEU A 118 -5.74 -3.68 -0.52
C LEU A 118 -6.53 -3.06 0.64
N ALA A 119 -5.96 -2.07 1.34
CA ALA A 119 -6.66 -1.33 2.39
C ALA A 119 -7.95 -0.65 1.89
N LEU A 120 -7.92 -0.03 0.70
CA LEU A 120 -9.12 0.60 0.13
C LEU A 120 -10.21 -0.40 -0.28
N GLN A 121 -9.86 -1.67 -0.49
CA GLN A 121 -10.84 -2.71 -0.80
C GLN A 121 -11.61 -3.19 0.43
N GLU A 122 -11.09 -2.93 1.64
CA GLU A 122 -11.63 -3.47 2.89
C GLU A 122 -13.06 -3.01 3.20
N PRO A 123 -13.42 -1.71 3.07
CA PRO A 123 -14.78 -1.29 3.31
C PRO A 123 -15.76 -1.93 2.32
N GLU A 124 -15.44 -1.89 1.03
CA GLU A 124 -16.33 -2.38 -0.01
C GLU A 124 -16.54 -3.89 0.06
N LYS A 125 -15.44 -4.65 0.00
CA LYS A 125 -15.45 -6.11 -0.17
C LYS A 125 -15.64 -6.86 1.13
N ASN A 126 -15.13 -6.31 2.23
CA ASN A 126 -14.98 -7.06 3.48
C ASN A 126 -15.70 -6.40 4.66
N LYS A 127 -16.32 -5.23 4.47
CA LYS A 127 -17.06 -4.47 5.49
C LYS A 127 -16.22 -4.18 6.74
N ARG A 128 -14.92 -3.92 6.54
CA ARG A 128 -13.93 -3.57 7.58
C ARG A 128 -13.40 -2.15 7.37
N ILE A 129 -13.07 -1.46 8.46
CA ILE A 129 -12.30 -0.21 8.41
C ILE A 129 -10.80 -0.54 8.37
N PRO A 130 -10.06 -0.07 7.36
CA PRO A 130 -8.61 -0.20 7.34
C PRO A 130 -7.95 0.83 8.28
N ILE A 131 -7.16 0.36 9.23
CA ILE A 131 -6.23 1.17 10.02
C ILE A 131 -4.86 1.02 9.36
N PHE A 132 -4.38 2.08 8.72
CA PHE A 132 -3.12 2.09 7.97
C PHE A 132 -2.02 2.84 8.73
N ILE A 133 -0.92 2.15 9.03
CA ILE A 133 0.24 2.65 9.76
C ILE A 133 1.49 2.47 8.89
N GLU A 134 2.21 3.55 8.61
CA GLU A 134 3.56 3.48 8.05
C GLU A 134 4.55 3.30 9.19
N LEU A 135 5.26 2.16 9.24
CA LEU A 135 6.12 1.76 10.35
C LEU A 135 7.39 2.60 10.48
N LYS A 136 7.80 3.32 9.42
CA LYS A 136 8.83 4.36 9.48
C LYS A 136 8.56 5.49 10.47
N ASN A 137 7.29 5.65 10.89
CA ASN A 137 6.89 6.67 11.87
C ASN A 137 7.11 6.22 13.33
N ILE A 138 7.62 5.01 13.56
CA ILE A 138 7.99 4.55 14.89
C ILE A 138 9.20 5.36 15.37
N SER A 139 9.06 5.95 16.56
CA SER A 139 10.10 6.75 17.21
C SER A 139 10.10 6.51 18.72
N LYS A 140 11.03 7.16 19.42
CA LYS A 140 11.07 7.19 20.88
C LYS A 140 9.76 7.66 21.51
N GLU A 141 9.11 8.64 20.87
CA GLU A 141 7.89 9.28 21.36
C GLU A 141 6.63 8.51 20.95
N LYS A 142 6.69 7.75 19.84
CA LYS A 142 5.54 7.06 19.26
C LYS A 142 5.87 5.62 18.90
N ASN A 143 5.47 4.70 19.77
CA ASN A 143 5.47 3.27 19.48
C ASN A 143 4.21 2.85 18.68
N LEU A 144 4.14 1.58 18.29
CA LEU A 144 3.05 1.06 17.46
C LEU A 144 1.66 1.24 18.09
N ASN A 145 1.53 0.96 19.39
CA ASN A 145 0.28 1.16 20.13
C ASN A 145 -0.17 2.62 20.07
N GLN A 146 0.76 3.56 20.26
CA GLN A 146 0.46 4.99 20.19
C GLN A 146 0.06 5.42 18.77
N LEU A 147 0.73 4.91 17.73
CA LEU A 147 0.35 5.21 16.34
C LEU A 147 -1.07 4.71 16.00
N ILE A 148 -1.44 3.52 16.47
CA ILE A 148 -2.80 2.97 16.30
C ILE A 148 -3.82 3.82 17.06
N LYS A 149 -3.51 4.20 18.31
CA LYS A 149 -4.34 5.07 19.13
C LYS A 149 -4.57 6.43 18.47
N ASP A 150 -3.51 7.06 17.96
CA ASP A 150 -3.58 8.33 17.24
C ASP A 150 -4.50 8.22 16.01
N LYS A 151 -4.45 7.09 15.29
CA LYS A 151 -5.37 6.84 14.15
C LYS A 151 -6.81 6.72 14.60
N ILE A 152 -7.11 5.94 15.64
CA ILE A 152 -8.49 5.72 16.09
C ILE A 152 -9.07 7.02 16.66
N ILE A 153 -8.33 7.72 17.52
CA ILE A 153 -8.77 9.01 18.10
C ILE A 153 -9.06 10.05 17.02
N SER A 154 -8.37 10.00 15.87
CA SER A 154 -8.62 10.96 14.79
C SER A 154 -10.03 10.89 14.20
N TRP A 155 -10.84 9.89 14.53
CA TRP A 155 -12.24 9.76 14.14
C TRP A 155 -13.14 9.23 15.26
N THR A 156 -12.69 9.23 16.51
CA THR A 156 -13.49 8.92 17.71
C THR A 156 -13.29 9.97 18.80
N SER A 157 -14.27 10.12 19.70
CA SER A 157 -14.05 10.83 20.97
C SER A 157 -13.09 10.06 21.89
N ASP A 158 -12.55 10.72 22.94
CA ASP A 158 -11.68 10.16 23.98
C ASP A 158 -11.88 8.65 24.21
N ILE A 159 -10.87 7.86 23.83
CA ILE A 159 -10.90 6.40 23.87
C ILE A 159 -9.81 5.85 24.79
N THR A 160 -10.17 4.86 25.61
CA THR A 160 -9.24 4.15 26.51
C THR A 160 -8.56 2.98 25.79
N ASP A 161 -7.46 2.50 26.35
CA ASP A 161 -6.72 1.38 25.75
C ASP A 161 -7.54 0.08 25.75
N GLU A 162 -8.42 -0.12 26.74
CA GLU A 162 -9.35 -1.26 26.79
C GLU A 162 -10.36 -1.22 25.63
N GLN A 163 -10.83 -0.02 25.27
CA GLN A 163 -11.76 0.16 24.14
C GLN A 163 -11.05 -0.03 22.81
N ILE A 164 -9.80 0.41 22.68
CA ILE A 164 -8.97 0.13 21.49
C ILE A 164 -8.81 -1.38 21.34
N LYS A 165 -8.45 -2.09 22.43
CA LYS A 165 -8.36 -3.55 22.44
C LYS A 165 -9.66 -4.19 21.94
N TYR A 166 -10.81 -3.72 22.41
CA TYR A 166 -12.10 -4.22 21.95
C TYR A 166 -12.36 -3.94 20.45
N ILE A 167 -12.01 -2.76 19.95
CA ILE A 167 -12.12 -2.45 18.51
C ILE A 167 -11.28 -3.43 17.69
N LEU A 168 -10.03 -3.67 18.09
CA LEU A 168 -9.14 -4.62 17.42
C LEU A 168 -9.66 -6.07 17.48
N GLN A 169 -10.35 -6.45 18.57
CA GLN A 169 -10.99 -7.77 18.72
C GLN A 169 -12.30 -7.92 17.95
N SER A 170 -12.92 -6.84 17.49
CA SER A 170 -14.30 -6.87 16.98
C SER A 170 -14.47 -7.54 15.60
N GLY A 171 -13.39 -7.77 14.87
CA GLY A 171 -13.42 -8.18 13.46
C GLY A 171 -13.96 -7.10 12.50
N LYS A 172 -14.22 -5.87 12.97
CA LYS A 172 -14.71 -4.74 12.17
C LYS A 172 -13.61 -3.85 11.61
N VAL A 173 -12.36 -4.15 11.94
CA VAL A 173 -11.19 -3.41 11.46
C VAL A 173 -10.16 -4.36 10.88
N SER A 174 -9.33 -3.85 10.00
CA SER A 174 -8.09 -4.48 9.55
C SER A 174 -6.92 -3.56 9.84
N LEU A 175 -5.76 -4.14 10.12
CA LEU A 175 -4.55 -3.41 10.49
C LEU A 175 -3.47 -3.64 9.44
N PHE A 176 -3.14 -2.57 8.71
CA PHE A 176 -2.08 -2.54 7.71
C PHE A 176 -0.86 -1.85 8.30
N LEU A 177 0.24 -2.60 8.42
CA LEU A 177 1.52 -2.12 8.91
C LEU A 177 2.52 -2.13 7.76
N ASP A 178 2.75 -0.95 7.18
CA ASP A 178 3.54 -0.82 5.97
C ASP A 178 5.02 -0.57 6.28
N ALA A 179 5.89 -1.25 5.54
CA ALA A 179 7.34 -1.12 5.52
C ALA A 179 8.02 -1.44 6.87
N PHE A 180 7.88 -2.69 7.33
CA PHE A 180 8.58 -3.19 8.54
C PHE A 180 10.11 -3.03 8.44
N ASP A 181 10.65 -3.14 7.24
CA ASP A 181 12.06 -2.93 6.94
C ASP A 181 12.56 -1.49 7.18
N GLU A 182 11.65 -0.53 7.32
CA GLU A 182 11.97 0.89 7.58
C GLU A 182 11.99 1.25 9.07
N ILE A 183 11.71 0.30 9.97
CA ILE A 183 11.76 0.58 11.41
C ILE A 183 13.22 0.80 11.82
N SER A 184 13.46 1.84 12.62
CA SER A 184 14.78 2.06 13.24
C SER A 184 15.23 0.83 14.02
N LYS A 185 16.53 0.51 13.94
CA LYS A 185 17.15 -0.61 14.67
C LYS A 185 16.87 -0.57 16.18
N ASP A 186 16.72 0.63 16.73
CA ASP A 186 16.45 0.82 18.16
C ASP A 186 15.06 0.32 18.59
N TYR A 187 14.10 0.22 17.64
CA TYR A 187 12.69 -0.06 17.94
C TYR A 187 12.15 -1.32 17.24
N VAL A 188 12.95 -1.95 16.36
CA VAL A 188 12.48 -3.07 15.54
C VAL A 188 12.07 -4.30 16.38
N LEU A 189 12.82 -4.63 17.44
CA LEU A 189 12.53 -5.77 18.31
C LEU A 189 11.24 -5.59 19.11
N ASP A 190 11.06 -4.40 19.71
CA ASP A 190 9.85 -4.06 20.47
C ASP A 190 8.62 -4.02 19.55
N THR A 191 8.78 -3.47 18.35
CA THR A 191 7.71 -3.40 17.35
C THR A 191 7.35 -4.80 16.86
N PHE A 192 8.34 -5.63 16.54
CA PHE A 192 8.14 -7.03 16.15
C PHE A 192 7.36 -7.81 17.21
N SER A 193 7.80 -7.72 18.48
CA SER A 193 7.12 -8.37 19.60
C SER A 193 5.66 -7.90 19.74
N THR A 194 5.41 -6.61 19.55
CA THR A 194 4.05 -6.04 19.59
C THR A 194 3.18 -6.58 18.45
N ILE A 195 3.73 -6.71 17.24
CA ILE A 195 3.03 -7.26 16.08
C ILE A 195 2.65 -8.73 16.33
N GLU A 196 3.56 -9.54 16.88
CA GLU A 196 3.25 -10.93 17.24
C GLU A 196 2.17 -11.02 18.33
N CYS A 197 2.21 -10.15 19.34
CA CYS A 197 1.14 -10.07 20.34
C CYS A 197 -0.21 -9.75 19.70
N PHE A 198 -0.29 -8.88 18.69
CA PHE A 198 -1.55 -8.61 17.99
C PHE A 198 -2.05 -9.83 17.21
N ALA A 199 -1.17 -10.54 16.51
CA ALA A 199 -1.55 -11.77 15.81
C ALA A 199 -2.01 -12.88 16.78
N LEU A 200 -1.44 -12.91 17.99
CA LEU A 200 -1.83 -13.84 19.03
C LEU A 200 -3.17 -13.46 19.67
N ASP A 201 -3.34 -12.22 20.09
CA ASP A 201 -4.44 -11.76 20.96
C ASP A 201 -5.71 -11.41 20.18
N TYR A 202 -5.61 -11.08 18.89
CA TYR A 202 -6.71 -10.56 18.08
C TYR A 202 -7.01 -11.47 16.89
N LYS A 203 -7.62 -12.64 17.16
CA LYS A 203 -7.89 -13.66 16.11
C LYS A 203 -8.79 -13.20 14.97
N ASP A 204 -9.73 -12.30 15.25
CA ASP A 204 -10.63 -11.75 14.23
C ASP A 204 -10.04 -10.52 13.50
N LEU A 205 -8.89 -10.02 13.93
CA LEU A 205 -8.20 -8.91 13.28
C LEU A 205 -7.51 -9.41 12.02
N LYS A 206 -7.85 -8.84 10.86
CA LYS A 206 -7.00 -9.01 9.68
C LYS A 206 -5.78 -8.11 9.80
N LEU A 207 -4.66 -8.73 10.18
CA LEU A 207 -3.36 -8.12 10.32
C LEU A 207 -2.51 -8.40 9.08
N ILE A 208 -1.97 -7.33 8.50
CA ILE A 208 -1.19 -7.36 7.27
C ILE A 208 0.05 -6.53 7.52
N VAL A 209 1.22 -7.13 7.29
CA VAL A 209 2.49 -6.43 7.37
C VAL A 209 3.16 -6.49 6.02
N SER A 210 3.84 -5.43 5.61
CA SER A 210 4.69 -5.46 4.43
C SER A 210 6.17 -5.36 4.82
N SER A 211 7.03 -6.10 4.12
CA SER A 211 8.48 -6.01 4.32
C SER A 211 9.26 -6.40 3.06
N ARG A 212 10.57 -6.18 3.09
CA ARG A 212 11.49 -6.80 2.14
C ARG A 212 11.76 -8.26 2.55
N PRO A 213 12.10 -9.16 1.61
CA PRO A 213 12.31 -10.59 1.90
C PRO A 213 13.41 -10.92 2.92
N ASP A 214 14.26 -9.97 3.31
CA ASP A 214 15.45 -10.21 4.14
C ASP A 214 15.29 -9.79 5.61
N HIS A 215 14.06 -9.51 6.06
CA HIS A 215 13.80 -9.06 7.43
C HIS A 215 13.18 -10.14 8.33
N ASP A 216 13.41 -10.00 9.63
CA ASP A 216 13.11 -11.02 10.64
C ASP A 216 11.63 -11.43 10.71
N ILE A 217 10.72 -10.56 10.29
CA ILE A 217 9.28 -10.83 10.37
C ILE A 217 8.85 -12.07 9.59
N LYS A 218 9.57 -12.45 8.54
CA LYS A 218 9.31 -13.66 7.75
C LYS A 218 9.46 -14.96 8.54
N PHE A 219 10.18 -14.93 9.66
CA PHE A 219 10.40 -16.09 10.51
C PHE A 219 9.32 -16.26 11.59
N SER A 220 8.38 -15.33 11.70
CA SER A 220 7.27 -15.44 12.64
C SER A 220 6.28 -16.53 12.22
N ASN A 221 5.96 -17.43 13.15
CA ASN A 221 4.96 -18.50 12.92
C ASN A 221 3.52 -17.99 12.83
N TYR A 222 3.30 -16.69 13.07
CA TYR A 222 1.98 -16.07 12.97
C TYR A 222 1.65 -15.56 11.56
N PHE A 223 2.64 -15.55 10.66
CA PHE A 223 2.51 -14.95 9.34
C PHE A 223 2.62 -15.99 8.23
N GLU A 224 1.77 -15.81 7.21
CA GLU A 224 1.93 -16.46 5.92
C GLU A 224 2.35 -15.41 4.89
N ALA A 225 3.49 -15.64 4.25
CA ALA A 225 4.04 -14.72 3.27
C ALA A 225 3.48 -14.97 1.86
N PHE A 226 3.27 -13.89 1.13
CA PHE A 226 3.23 -13.93 -0.33
C PHE A 226 4.18 -12.88 -0.88
N SER A 227 4.81 -13.20 -2.01
CA SER A 227 5.83 -12.35 -2.61
C SER A 227 5.32 -11.71 -3.90
N VAL A 228 5.54 -10.41 -4.06
CA VAL A 228 5.23 -9.66 -5.28
C VAL A 228 6.22 -10.03 -6.37
N ASN A 229 5.72 -10.54 -7.49
CA ASN A 229 6.57 -11.02 -8.58
C ASN A 229 7.18 -9.85 -9.38
N PRO A 230 8.41 -10.02 -9.89
CA PRO A 230 8.96 -9.13 -10.90
C PRO A 230 8.05 -9.04 -12.13
N TYR A 231 7.97 -7.86 -12.73
CA TYR A 231 7.12 -7.60 -13.89
C TYR A 231 7.69 -8.28 -15.13
N ASP A 232 6.83 -8.99 -15.86
CA ASP A 232 7.14 -9.53 -17.17
C ASP A 232 6.90 -8.50 -18.29
N GLU A 233 7.16 -8.91 -19.55
CA GLU A 233 6.94 -8.02 -20.71
C GLU A 233 5.48 -7.56 -20.85
N ASN A 234 4.50 -8.37 -20.43
CA ASN A 234 3.09 -8.00 -20.47
C ASN A 234 2.77 -6.98 -19.38
N ASP A 235 3.25 -7.20 -18.16
CA ASP A 235 3.10 -6.26 -17.04
C ASP A 235 3.71 -4.89 -17.39
N GLN A 236 4.87 -4.88 -18.06
CA GLN A 236 5.51 -3.66 -18.56
C GLN A 236 4.61 -2.88 -19.53
N LYS A 237 4.04 -3.58 -20.52
CA LYS A 237 3.13 -2.97 -21.52
C LYS A 237 1.88 -2.41 -20.88
N GLU A 238 1.26 -3.18 -19.97
CA GLU A 238 0.05 -2.75 -19.27
C GLU A 238 0.31 -1.52 -18.39
N LEU A 239 1.44 -1.48 -17.67
CA LEU A 239 1.79 -0.30 -16.90
C LEU A 239 2.02 0.94 -17.80
N ILE A 240 2.67 0.79 -18.96
CA ILE A 240 2.82 1.89 -19.92
C ILE A 240 1.45 2.35 -20.45
N ASN A 241 0.54 1.42 -20.73
CA ASN A 241 -0.81 1.74 -21.15
C ASN A 241 -1.56 2.58 -20.12
N ILE A 242 -1.36 2.30 -18.84
CA ILE A 242 -1.94 3.06 -17.72
C ILE A 242 -1.26 4.43 -17.58
N LEU A 243 0.07 4.47 -17.63
CA LEU A 243 0.85 5.65 -17.29
C LEU A 243 1.04 6.64 -18.45
N VAL A 244 0.81 6.27 -19.70
CA VAL A 244 1.09 7.17 -20.83
C VAL A 244 -0.20 7.48 -21.58
N PRO A 245 -0.81 8.66 -21.39
CA PRO A 245 -2.09 9.00 -22.01
C PRO A 245 -2.00 9.16 -23.54
N ASP A 246 -0.87 9.64 -24.05
CA ASP A 246 -0.65 9.85 -25.48
C ASP A 246 -0.40 8.52 -26.22
N SER A 247 -1.19 8.25 -27.26
CA SER A 247 -1.16 6.98 -27.97
C SER A 247 0.09 6.74 -28.79
N ASP A 248 0.70 7.81 -29.33
CA ASP A 248 1.87 7.67 -30.18
C ASP A 248 3.12 7.45 -29.33
N ASN A 249 3.25 8.18 -28.22
CA ASN A 249 4.26 7.95 -27.19
C ASN A 249 4.16 6.54 -26.59
N ARG A 250 2.94 6.02 -26.35
CA ARG A 250 2.75 4.62 -25.91
C ARG A 250 3.36 3.63 -26.90
N LYS A 251 3.03 3.77 -28.19
CA LYS A 251 3.53 2.88 -29.25
C LYS A 251 5.06 2.93 -29.32
N ILE A 252 5.64 4.13 -29.25
CA ILE A 252 7.10 4.32 -29.28
C ILE A 252 7.75 3.64 -28.08
N LEU A 253 7.24 3.87 -26.86
CA LEU A 253 7.78 3.28 -25.63
C LEU A 253 7.68 1.76 -25.62
N ILE A 254 6.52 1.20 -25.98
CA ILE A 254 6.31 -0.26 -26.04
C ILE A 254 7.25 -0.87 -27.07
N SER A 255 7.27 -0.33 -28.29
CA SER A 255 8.14 -0.82 -29.36
C SER A 255 9.62 -0.73 -28.95
N SER A 256 9.99 0.31 -28.22
CA SER A 256 11.36 0.48 -27.74
C SER A 256 11.75 -0.58 -26.72
N ILE A 257 10.85 -0.98 -25.81
CA ILE A 257 11.15 -2.04 -24.84
C ILE A 257 11.19 -3.40 -25.53
N GLU A 258 10.26 -3.68 -26.42
CA GLU A 258 10.21 -4.95 -27.18
C GLU A 258 11.50 -5.19 -27.97
N ASN A 259 12.03 -4.14 -28.60
CA ASN A 259 13.26 -4.17 -29.39
C ASN A 259 14.54 -3.88 -28.58
N SER A 260 14.42 -3.64 -27.27
CA SER A 260 15.58 -3.39 -26.40
C SER A 260 16.38 -4.67 -26.13
N THR A 261 17.60 -4.49 -25.65
CA THR A 261 18.46 -5.62 -25.28
C THR A 261 17.87 -6.38 -24.07
N PRO A 262 18.18 -7.68 -23.90
CA PRO A 262 17.73 -8.46 -22.74
C PRO A 262 18.09 -7.80 -21.41
N GLU A 263 19.21 -7.09 -21.34
CA GLU A 263 19.64 -6.38 -20.15
C GLU A 263 18.69 -5.24 -19.76
N ILE A 264 18.17 -4.47 -20.73
CA ILE A 264 17.18 -3.43 -20.46
C ILE A 264 15.88 -4.06 -19.97
N LYS A 265 15.39 -5.12 -20.63
CA LYS A 265 14.18 -5.84 -20.22
C LYS A 265 14.28 -6.37 -18.79
N ASN A 266 15.43 -6.94 -18.41
CA ASN A 266 15.70 -7.48 -17.08
C ASN A 266 15.78 -6.41 -15.98
N ILE A 267 15.89 -5.13 -16.33
CA ILE A 267 15.87 -4.02 -15.37
C ILE A 267 14.46 -3.45 -15.19
N LEU A 268 13.63 -3.50 -16.24
CA LEU A 268 12.25 -2.98 -16.23
C LEU A 268 11.27 -3.95 -15.56
N THR A 269 11.71 -4.59 -14.47
CA THR A 269 10.93 -5.60 -13.76
C THR A 269 10.19 -5.03 -12.55
N THR A 270 10.21 -3.71 -12.35
CA THR A 270 9.49 -3.05 -11.26
C THR A 270 8.77 -1.78 -11.74
N PRO A 271 7.64 -1.39 -11.11
CA PRO A 271 6.94 -0.13 -11.39
C PRO A 271 7.84 1.10 -11.36
N LEU A 272 8.76 1.17 -10.39
CA LEU A 272 9.68 2.28 -10.27
C LEU A 272 10.58 2.39 -11.50
N MET A 273 11.19 1.28 -11.93
CA MET A 273 12.11 1.29 -13.07
C MET A 273 11.39 1.63 -14.38
N ILE A 274 10.17 1.12 -14.57
CA ILE A 274 9.32 1.48 -15.71
C ILE A 274 8.93 2.97 -15.65
N GLY A 275 8.56 3.48 -14.48
CA GLY A 275 8.25 4.89 -14.27
C GLY A 275 9.42 5.81 -14.61
N LEU A 276 10.65 5.43 -14.21
CA LEU A 276 11.87 6.16 -14.55
C LEU A 276 12.18 6.11 -16.04
N TYR A 277 11.95 4.97 -16.69
CA TYR A 277 12.08 4.80 -18.13
C TYR A 277 11.15 5.74 -18.90
N ILE A 278 9.87 5.80 -18.51
CA ILE A 278 8.88 6.73 -19.07
C ILE A 278 9.31 8.18 -18.82
N LYS A 279 9.78 8.51 -17.61
CA LYS A 279 10.22 9.87 -17.28
C LYS A 279 11.40 10.30 -18.13
N LYS A 280 12.37 9.42 -18.36
CA LYS A 280 13.52 9.66 -19.25
C LYS A 280 13.05 9.94 -20.67
N PHE A 281 12.15 9.11 -21.21
CA PHE A 281 11.59 9.33 -22.53
C PHE A 281 10.91 10.71 -22.64
N ASN A 282 10.19 11.15 -21.62
CA ASN A 282 9.54 12.47 -21.63
C ASN A 282 10.52 13.67 -21.58
N ILE A 283 11.77 13.48 -21.16
CA ILE A 283 12.78 14.56 -21.11
C ILE A 283 13.47 14.69 -22.47
N ASP A 284 13.89 13.56 -23.06
CA ASP A 284 14.77 13.58 -24.24
C ASP A 284 14.10 13.03 -25.52
N PHE A 285 12.82 12.63 -25.45
CA PHE A 285 12.05 11.96 -26.51
C PHE A 285 12.76 10.77 -27.17
N THR A 286 13.74 10.21 -26.46
CA THR A 286 14.64 9.15 -26.93
C THR A 286 14.77 8.09 -25.84
N PRO A 287 14.40 6.83 -26.16
CA PRO A 287 14.63 5.72 -25.26
C PRO A 287 16.13 5.42 -25.08
N PRO A 288 16.54 4.86 -23.93
CA PRO A 288 17.92 4.45 -23.70
C PRO A 288 18.30 3.23 -24.56
N GLU A 289 19.44 3.29 -25.23
CA GLU A 289 19.90 2.23 -26.15
C GLU A 289 20.60 1.06 -25.43
N ASN A 290 21.15 1.29 -24.23
CA ASN A 290 21.90 0.27 -23.46
C ASN A 290 21.91 0.59 -21.96
N LEU A 291 22.37 -0.38 -21.15
CA LEU A 291 22.45 -0.29 -19.69
C LEU A 291 23.19 0.95 -19.18
N THR A 292 24.38 1.20 -19.72
CA THR A 292 25.23 2.31 -19.27
C THR A 292 24.55 3.64 -19.54
N SER A 293 23.94 3.78 -20.72
CA SER A 293 23.11 4.93 -21.09
C SER A 293 21.93 5.05 -20.12
N PHE A 294 21.20 3.97 -19.84
CA PHE A 294 20.06 4.00 -18.92
C PHE A 294 20.47 4.49 -17.52
N TYR A 295 21.49 3.90 -16.88
CA TYR A 295 21.91 4.31 -15.54
C TYR A 295 22.53 5.71 -15.49
N LYS A 296 23.42 6.06 -16.44
CA LYS A 296 23.99 7.41 -16.53
C LYS A 296 22.87 8.45 -16.63
N ASN A 297 21.89 8.15 -17.49
CA ASN A 297 20.75 9.02 -17.68
C ASN A 297 19.79 8.99 -16.47
N LEU A 298 19.70 7.88 -15.73
CA LEU A 298 18.89 7.80 -14.50
C LEU A 298 19.45 8.72 -13.42
N PHE A 299 20.77 8.81 -13.27
CA PHE A 299 21.40 9.83 -12.42
C PHE A 299 21.09 11.25 -12.90
N GLU A 300 21.09 11.51 -14.21
CA GLU A 300 20.71 12.82 -14.74
C GLU A 300 19.23 13.15 -14.49
N VAL A 301 18.33 12.17 -14.67
CA VAL A 301 16.90 12.31 -14.37
C VAL A 301 16.73 12.64 -12.90
N VAL A 302 17.32 11.85 -11.99
CA VAL A 302 17.26 12.09 -10.54
C VAL A 302 17.87 13.44 -10.18
N ALA A 303 18.97 13.85 -10.82
CA ALA A 303 19.59 15.15 -10.59
C ALA A 303 18.66 16.32 -10.98
N LYS A 304 17.96 16.18 -12.12
CA LYS A 304 16.99 17.15 -12.67
C LYS A 304 15.64 17.14 -11.93
N LEU A 305 15.35 16.14 -11.11
CA LEU A 305 14.13 16.11 -10.27
C LEU A 305 14.10 17.30 -9.30
N SER A 306 12.90 17.83 -9.07
CA SER A 306 12.68 18.81 -8.00
C SER A 306 13.02 18.19 -6.64
N LEU A 307 13.35 19.02 -5.64
CA LEU A 307 13.59 18.54 -4.26
C LEU A 307 12.43 17.65 -3.76
N LYS A 308 11.18 18.02 -4.05
CA LYS A 308 9.99 17.25 -3.68
C LYS A 308 9.97 15.89 -4.37
N SER A 309 10.23 15.85 -5.68
CA SER A 309 10.29 14.61 -6.44
C SER A 309 11.46 13.72 -6.00
N LYS A 310 12.59 14.29 -5.57
CA LYS A 310 13.70 13.53 -4.97
C LYS A 310 13.27 12.83 -3.68
N HIS A 311 12.56 13.52 -2.79
CA HIS A 311 12.04 12.88 -1.56
C HIS A 311 11.13 11.69 -1.86
N VAL A 312 10.21 11.84 -2.84
CA VAL A 312 9.34 10.74 -3.26
C VAL A 312 10.13 9.60 -3.89
N PHE A 313 11.13 9.92 -4.72
CA PHE A 313 12.02 8.93 -5.34
C PHE A 313 12.71 8.08 -4.27
N PHE A 314 13.31 8.73 -3.27
CA PHE A 314 13.97 8.01 -2.19
C PHE A 314 12.98 7.21 -1.35
N SER A 315 11.74 7.65 -1.14
CA SER A 315 10.74 6.83 -0.45
C SER A 315 10.23 5.64 -1.27
N GLU A 316 10.30 5.68 -2.60
CA GLU A 316 9.94 4.53 -3.46
C GLU A 316 11.11 3.53 -3.62
N LEU A 317 12.33 3.96 -3.27
CA LEU A 317 13.55 3.12 -3.21
C LEU A 317 13.74 2.40 -1.88
N VAL A 318 12.94 2.73 -0.86
CA VAL A 318 12.93 2.09 0.45
C VAL A 318 11.73 1.13 0.50
#